data_AF-A0A2A4YAT4-F1
#
_entry.id   AF-A0A2A4YAT4-F1
#
_cell.length_a   1.000
_cell.length_b   1.000
_cell.length_c   1.000
_cell.angle_alpha   90.00
_cell.angle_beta   90.00
_cell.angle_gamma   90.00
#
_symmetry.space_group_name_H-M   'P 1'
#
loop_
_entity.id
_entity.type
_entity.pdbx_description
1 polymer ?
#
loop_
_entity_poly.entity_id
_entity_poly.type
_entity_poly.pdbx_seq_one_letter_code
_entity_poly.pdbx_strand_id
1 'polypeptide(L)'
;MQASTIFELLLAACLIMLGLYIGFSESITIPGRVSMNTYHIAAPGTYFIAASMFCFASILLLLNLNKDKYKKICLALLVSSFTLITVGIVSGVS
;
A
#
# COMPACT_ATOMS: atom_id res chain seq x y z
N MET A 1 27.08 -0.13 -1.80
CA MET A 1 25.91 -0.96 -1.41
C MET A 1 25.06 -0.36 -0.28
N GLN A 2 25.60 0.45 0.64
CA GLN A 2 24.82 1.06 1.74
C GLN A 2 23.79 2.13 1.30
N ALA A 3 24.05 2.86 0.21
CA ALA A 3 23.11 3.88 -0.29
C ALA A 3 21.81 3.29 -0.88
N SER A 4 21.87 2.11 -1.51
CA SER A 4 20.70 1.43 -2.10
C SER A 4 19.69 1.03 -1.02
N THR A 5 20.19 0.45 0.07
CA THR A 5 19.34 -0.04 1.17
C THR A 5 18.63 1.10 1.90
N ILE A 6 19.29 2.25 2.10
CA ILE A 6 18.66 3.44 2.69
C ILE A 6 17.53 3.96 1.80
N PHE A 7 17.76 4.01 0.48
CA PHE A 7 16.75 4.45 -0.48
C PHE A 7 15.53 3.51 -0.50
N GLU A 8 15.75 2.19 -0.50
CA GLU A 8 14.68 1.18 -0.48
C GLU A 8 13.86 1.21 0.82
N LEU A 9 14.51 1.45 1.95
CA LEU A 9 13.85 1.67 3.24
C LEU A 9 12.97 2.92 3.23
N LEU A 10 13.49 4.03 2.68
CA LEU A 10 12.75 5.28 2.55
C LEU A 10 11.54 5.09 1.63
N LEU A 11 11.73 4.38 0.52
CA LEU A 11 10.67 4.04 -0.42
C LEU A 11 9.58 3.19 0.25
N ALA A 12 9.95 2.16 1.00
CA ALA A 12 9.00 1.35 1.75
C ALA A 12 8.22 2.18 2.79
N ALA A 13 8.88 3.09 3.51
CA ALA A 13 8.22 3.99 4.45
C ALA A 13 7.21 4.92 3.76
N CYS A 14 7.58 5.51 2.62
CA CYS A 14 6.67 6.33 1.81
C CYS A 14 5.45 5.54 1.33
N LEU A 15 5.65 4.28 0.88
CA LEU A 15 4.55 3.41 0.44
C LEU A 15 3.59 3.06 1.58
N ILE A 16 4.10 2.84 2.79
CA ILE A 16 3.26 2.59 3.97
C ILE A 16 2.44 3.84 4.31
N MET A 17 3.06 5.01 4.34
CA MET A 17 2.34 6.27 4.60
C MET A 17 1.27 6.55 3.54
N LEU A 18 1.59 6.31 2.27
CA LEU A 18 0.65 6.47 1.17
C LEU A 18 -0.50 5.46 1.23
N GLY A 19 -0.20 4.19 1.52
CA GLY A 19 -1.22 3.15 1.71
C GLY A 19 -2.17 3.46 2.86
N LEU A 20 -1.66 3.99 3.98
CA LEU A 20 -2.47 4.46 5.11
C LEU A 20 -3.36 5.63 4.69
N TYR A 21 -2.79 6.66 4.06
CA TYR A 21 -3.56 7.80 3.58
C TYR A 21 -4.71 7.37 2.66
N ILE A 22 -4.43 6.48 1.71
CA ILE A 22 -5.41 5.97 0.76
C ILE A 22 -6.47 5.11 1.46
N GLY A 23 -6.08 4.26 2.41
CA GLY A 23 -7.00 3.39 3.14
C GLY A 23 -7.97 4.14 4.06
N PHE A 24 -7.60 5.33 4.55
CA PHE A 24 -8.49 6.21 5.32
C PHE A 24 -9.31 7.15 4.44
N SER A 25 -8.98 7.28 3.16
CA SER A 25 -9.72 8.15 2.23
C SER A 25 -10.96 7.43 1.72
N GLU A 26 -12.13 8.06 1.86
CA GLU A 26 -13.39 7.54 1.31
C GLU A 26 -13.39 7.50 -0.23
N SER A 27 -12.66 8.45 -0.83
CA SER A 27 -12.41 8.48 -2.26
C SER A 27 -11.07 9.12 -2.60
N ILE A 28 -10.55 8.78 -3.77
CA ILE A 28 -9.31 9.35 -4.30
C ILE A 28 -9.58 9.86 -5.70
N THR A 29 -9.15 11.08 -5.95
CA THR A 29 -9.21 11.68 -7.28
C THR A 29 -7.85 11.55 -7.95
N ILE A 30 -7.78 10.77 -9.03
CA ILE A 30 -6.56 10.62 -9.82
C ILE A 30 -6.69 11.50 -11.08
N PRO A 31 -5.79 12.48 -11.28
CA PRO A 31 -5.79 13.27 -12.50
C PRO A 31 -5.37 12.42 -13.70
N GLY A 32 -6.28 12.22 -14.65
CA GLY A 32 -6.00 11.55 -15.91
C GLY A 32 -5.21 12.45 -16.86
N ARG A 33 -3.91 12.20 -17.04
CA ARG A 33 -3.04 13.00 -17.92
C ARG A 33 -3.45 12.96 -19.41
N VAL A 34 -4.24 11.97 -19.81
CA VAL A 34 -4.56 11.68 -21.22
C VAL A 34 -5.91 12.24 -21.66
N SER A 35 -6.84 12.58 -20.75
CA SER A 35 -8.19 13.02 -21.14
C SER A 35 -8.75 14.24 -20.40
N MET A 36 -7.96 14.96 -19.59
CA MET A 36 -8.45 16.01 -18.67
C MET A 36 -9.55 15.55 -17.69
N ASN A 37 -9.95 14.27 -17.69
CA ASN A 37 -10.92 13.74 -16.73
C ASN A 37 -10.21 13.34 -15.44
N THR A 38 -10.79 13.76 -14.33
CA THR A 38 -10.48 13.27 -13.00
C THR A 38 -11.18 11.94 -12.78
N TYR A 39 -10.42 10.89 -12.50
CA TYR A 39 -10.98 9.59 -12.13
C TYR A 39 -11.26 9.60 -10.63
N HIS A 40 -12.53 9.42 -10.27
CA HIS A 40 -12.95 9.31 -8.89
C HIS A 40 -13.01 7.84 -8.50
N ILE A 41 -12.07 7.40 -7.65
CA ILE A 41 -12.03 6.05 -7.12
C ILE A 41 -12.70 6.08 -5.75
N ALA A 42 -13.90 5.51 -5.65
CA ALA A 42 -14.60 5.29 -4.38
C ALA A 42 -14.24 3.92 -3.79
N ALA A 43 -14.68 3.66 -2.56
CA ALA A 43 -14.71 2.29 -2.02
C ALA A 43 -15.49 1.36 -2.98
N PRO A 44 -15.04 0.11 -3.21
CA PRO A 44 -13.91 -0.58 -2.56
C PRO A 44 -12.52 -0.33 -3.18
N GLY A 45 -12.44 0.44 -4.26
CA GLY A 45 -11.20 0.63 -5.02
C GLY A 45 -10.05 1.23 -4.20
N THR A 46 -10.35 2.12 -3.26
CA THR A 46 -9.37 2.71 -2.34
C THR A 46 -8.71 1.65 -1.45
N TYR A 47 -9.47 0.66 -0.95
CA TYR A 47 -8.95 -0.43 -0.14
C TYR A 47 -8.04 -1.38 -0.92
N PHE A 48 -8.37 -1.67 -2.18
CA PHE A 48 -7.49 -2.48 -3.04
C PHE A 48 -6.16 -1.77 -3.34
N ILE A 49 -6.19 -0.47 -3.58
CA ILE A 49 -4.97 0.33 -3.79
C ILE A 49 -4.11 0.32 -2.52
N ALA A 50 -4.70 0.58 -1.36
CA ALA A 50 -3.99 0.55 -0.08
C ALA A 50 -3.35 -0.83 0.19
N ALA A 51 -4.10 -1.91 -0.04
CA ALA A 51 -3.60 -3.28 0.12
C ALA A 51 -2.40 -3.57 -0.80
N SER A 52 -2.46 -3.13 -2.05
CA SER A 52 -1.36 -3.32 -3.02
C SER A 52 -0.08 -2.59 -2.58
N MET A 53 -0.19 -1.40 -2.01
CA MET A 53 0.95 -0.63 -1.50
C MET A 53 1.59 -1.28 -0.27
N PHE A 54 0.78 -1.81 0.66
CA PHE A 54 1.30 -2.57 1.81
C PHE A 54 1.99 -3.86 1.40
N CYS A 55 1.45 -4.58 0.41
CA CYS A 55 2.08 -5.77 -0.14
C CYS A 55 3.46 -5.43 -0.75
N PHE A 56 3.52 -4.38 -1.59
CA PHE A 56 4.77 -3.95 -2.22
C PHE A 56 5.82 -3.48 -1.19
N ALA A 57 5.41 -2.72 -0.18
CA ALA A 57 6.28 -2.32 0.93
C ALA A 57 6.82 -3.52 1.70
N SER A 58 5.99 -4.54 1.94
CA SER A 58 6.41 -5.75 2.65
C SER A 58 7.49 -6.54 1.88
N ILE A 59 7.36 -6.65 0.55
CA ILE A 59 8.34 -7.32 -0.32
C ILE A 59 9.66 -6.56 -0.33
N LEU A 60 9.63 -5.22 -0.47
CA LEU A 60 10.82 -4.39 -0.43
C LEU A 60 11.57 -4.53 0.91
N LEU A 61 10.85 -4.56 2.02
CA LEU A 61 11.46 -4.77 3.34
C LEU A 61 12.04 -6.19 3.46
N LEU A 62 11.37 -7.22 2.94
CA LEU A 62 11.82 -8.60 3.05
C LEU A 62 13.07 -8.88 2.21
N LEU A 63 13.12 -8.34 0.99
CA LEU A 63 14.25 -8.50 0.07
C LEU A 63 15.50 -7.74 0.55
N ASN A 64 15.33 -6.54 1.09
CA ASN A 64 16.48 -5.65 1.35
C ASN A 64 17.02 -5.74 2.77
N LEU A 65 16.20 -6.13 3.77
CA LEU A 65 16.65 -6.07 5.15
C LEU A 65 17.24 -7.36 5.69
N ASN A 66 16.94 -8.54 5.14
CA ASN A 66 17.43 -9.88 5.55
C ASN A 66 17.80 -10.02 7.06
N LYS A 67 17.05 -9.34 7.92
CA LYS A 67 17.31 -9.19 9.36
C LYS A 67 16.02 -9.59 10.04
N ASP A 68 16.09 -10.64 10.85
CA ASP A 68 14.96 -11.20 11.60
C ASP A 68 14.17 -10.15 12.38
N LYS A 69 14.84 -9.04 12.75
CA LYS A 69 14.23 -7.88 13.42
C LYS A 69 13.02 -7.28 12.68
N TYR A 70 12.97 -7.35 11.34
CA TYR A 70 11.89 -6.75 10.55
C TYR A 70 10.83 -7.75 10.06
N LYS A 71 11.02 -9.06 10.26
CA LYS A 71 10.05 -10.09 9.84
C LYS A 71 8.66 -9.86 10.45
N LYS A 72 8.59 -9.42 11.71
CA LYS A 72 7.31 -9.11 12.38
C LYS A 72 6.58 -7.95 11.70
N ILE A 73 7.31 -6.92 11.26
CA ILE A 73 6.72 -5.76 10.57
C ILE A 73 6.22 -6.17 9.19
N CYS A 74 7.01 -6.94 8.43
CA CYS A 74 6.56 -7.48 7.15
C CYS A 74 5.30 -8.35 7.30
N LEU A 75 5.26 -9.20 8.33
CA LEU A 75 4.08 -10.05 8.60
C LEU A 75 2.86 -9.21 8.98
N ALA A 76 3.02 -8.17 9.80
CA ALA A 76 1.94 -7.25 10.13
C ALA A 76 1.41 -6.50 8.89
N LEU A 77 2.29 -6.02 8.02
CA LEU A 77 1.93 -5.37 6.76
C LEU A 77 1.17 -6.34 5.84
N LEU A 78 1.63 -7.59 5.75
CA LEU A 78 1.01 -8.61 4.92
C LEU A 78 -0.38 -9.00 5.43
N VAL A 79 -0.55 -9.17 6.75
CA VAL A 79 -1.88 -9.36 7.37
C VAL A 79 -2.78 -8.15 7.11
N SER A 80 -2.28 -6.92 7.26
CA SER A 80 -3.06 -5.71 7.01
C SER A 80 -3.55 -5.60 5.56
N SER A 81 -2.76 -6.09 4.59
CA SER A 81 -3.16 -6.14 3.20
C SER A 81 -4.31 -7.11 2.95
N PHE A 82 -4.29 -8.30 3.58
CA PHE A 82 -5.40 -9.26 3.50
C PHE A 82 -6.67 -8.74 4.15
N THR A 83 -6.57 -8.03 5.29
CA THR A 83 -7.74 -7.42 5.92
C THR A 83 -8.35 -6.35 5.03
N LEU A 84 -7.53 -5.50 4.39
CA LEU A 84 -8.04 -4.47 3.47
C LEU A 84 -8.67 -5.06 2.22
N ILE A 85 -8.11 -6.15 1.67
CA ILE A 85 -8.73 -6.89 0.56
C ILE A 85 -10.10 -7.44 0.99
N THR A 86 -10.18 -8.02 2.18
CA THR A 86 -11.43 -8.57 2.71
C THR A 86 -12.48 -7.48 2.90
N VAL A 87 -12.09 -6.34 3.50
CA VAL A 87 -12.97 -5.17 3.66
C VAL A 87 -13.41 -4.64 2.31
N GLY A 88 -12.52 -4.55 1.33
CA GLY A 88 -12.86 -4.14 -0.03
C GLY A 88 -13.82 -5.10 -0.73
N ILE A 89 -13.65 -6.42 -0.57
CA ILE A 89 -14.60 -7.39 -1.12
C ILE A 89 -15.97 -7.23 -0.45
N VAL A 90 -16.02 -7.12 0.87
CA VAL A 90 -17.28 -6.94 1.60
C VAL A 90 -17.98 -5.64 1.21
N SER A 91 -17.25 -4.52 1.14
CA SER A 91 -17.82 -3.21 0.76
C SER A 91 -18.20 -3.11 -0.72
N GLY A 92 -17.66 -3.98 -1.58
CA GLY A 92 -18.02 -4.05 -2.99
C GLY A 92 -19.24 -4.95 -3.26
N VAL A 93 -19.61 -5.81 -2.32
CA VAL A 93 -20.73 -6.74 -2.43
C VAL A 93 -22.00 -6.18 -1.76
N SER A 94 -21.86 -5.24 -0.82
CA SER A 94 -22.95 -4.47 -0.19
C SER A 94 -23.43 -3.30 -1.04
#